data_AF-A0A432QP10-F1
#
_entry.id   AF-A0A432QP10-F1
#
_cell.length_a   1.000
_cell.length_b   1.000
_cell.length_c   1.000
_cell.angle_alpha   90.00
_cell.angle_beta   90.00
_cell.angle_gamma   90.00
#
_symmetry.space_group_name_H-M   'P 1'
#
loop_
_entity.id
_entity.type
_entity.pdbx_description
1 polymer ?
#
loop_
_entity_poly.entity_id
_entity_poly.type
_entity_poly.pdbx_seq_one_letter_code
_entity_poly.pdbx_strand_id
1 'polypeptide(L)' 'VGCGSRQLYSFSIERGGVLCLRCAGEDDIPWSSDLSKLSVNLAKNSFEKMKKEKIPLQKLDKINTVFENHVRFRLS' A
#
# COMPACT_ATOMS: atom_id res chain seq x y z
N VAL A 1 1.40 -2.74 -11.52
CA VAL A 1 2.76 -3.21 -11.86
C VAL A 1 2.69 -4.73 -11.93
N GLY A 2 3.29 -5.43 -12.89
CA GLY A 2 3.10 -6.89 -13.08
C GLY A 2 2.51 -7.26 -14.45
N CYS A 3 1.28 -7.78 -14.51
CA CYS A 3 0.64 -8.27 -15.74
C CYS A 3 -0.63 -7.50 -16.17
N GLY A 4 -0.96 -6.39 -15.51
CA GLY A 4 -2.16 -5.58 -15.81
C GLY A 4 -3.48 -6.12 -15.23
N SER A 5 -3.46 -7.20 -14.43
CA SER A 5 -4.64 -7.69 -13.72
C SER A 5 -5.22 -6.63 -12.77
N ARG A 6 -6.57 -6.55 -12.71
CA ARG A 6 -7.30 -5.66 -11.80
C ARG A 6 -7.43 -6.20 -10.38
N GLN A 7 -7.17 -7.49 -10.17
CA GLN A 7 -7.23 -8.11 -8.86
C GLN A 7 -5.94 -7.81 -8.08
N LEU A 8 -6.09 -7.12 -6.94
CA LEU A 8 -5.00 -6.79 -6.04
C LEU A 8 -4.88 -7.86 -4.96
N TYR A 9 -3.65 -8.29 -4.70
CA TYR A 9 -3.33 -9.34 -3.74
C TYR A 9 -2.22 -8.93 -2.78
N SER A 10 -1.16 -8.31 -3.31
CA SER A 10 0.02 -7.92 -2.52
C SER A 10 0.57 -6.58 -2.97
N PHE A 11 1.48 -6.02 -2.17
CA PHE A 11 2.29 -4.85 -2.48
C PHE A 11 3.76 -5.27 -2.51
N SER A 12 4.44 -4.96 -3.60
CA SER A 12 5.87 -5.20 -3.74
C SER A 12 6.68 -4.02 -3.27
N ILE A 13 7.52 -4.28 -2.27
CA ILE A 13 8.48 -3.32 -1.75
C ILE A 13 9.50 -2.94 -2.82
N GLU A 14 10.00 -3.90 -3.59
CA GLU A 14 10.95 -3.65 -4.68
C GLU A 14 10.33 -2.79 -5.80
N ARG A 15 9.14 -3.19 -6.27
CA ARG A 15 8.48 -2.54 -7.42
C ARG A 15 7.73 -1.26 -7.04
N GLY A 16 7.54 -0.99 -5.74
CA GLY A 16 6.80 0.16 -5.25
C GLY A 16 5.33 0.17 -5.68
N GLY A 17 4.68 -0.99 -5.75
CA GLY A 17 3.31 -1.04 -6.24
C GLY A 17 2.60 -2.37 -6.02
N VAL A 18 1.29 -2.34 -6.29
CA VAL A 18 0.40 -3.49 -6.08
C VAL A 18 0.49 -4.52 -7.20
N LEU A 19 0.37 -5.78 -6.81
CA LEU A 19 0.47 -6.97 -7.65
C LEU A 19 -0.76 -7.86 -7.48
N CYS A 20 -1.03 -8.67 -8.52
CA CYS A 20 -2.00 -9.76 -8.44
C CYS A 20 -1.34 -11.03 -7.92
N LEU A 21 -2.14 -12.03 -7.52
CA LEU A 21 -1.66 -13.31 -6.99
C LEU A 21 -0.59 -13.96 -7.88
N ARG A 22 -0.76 -13.92 -9.20
CA ARG A 22 0.20 -14.50 -10.17
C ARG A 22 1.55 -13.80 -10.23
N CYS A 23 1.59 -12.54 -9.82
CA CYS A 23 2.82 -11.73 -9.87
C CYS A 23 3.46 -11.55 -8.50
N ALA A 24 2.81 -12.03 -7.43
CA ALA A 24 3.29 -11.88 -6.07
C ALA A 24 4.52 -12.78 -5.84
N GLY A 25 5.55 -12.21 -5.21
CA GLY A 25 6.72 -12.92 -4.69
C GLY A 25 6.61 -13.20 -3.19
N GLU A 26 7.61 -13.90 -2.66
CA GLU A 26 7.65 -14.30 -1.24
C GLU A 26 7.77 -13.10 -0.28
N ASP A 27 8.50 -12.06 -0.68
CA ASP A 27 8.73 -10.86 0.15
C ASP A 27 7.64 -9.78 0.01
N ASP A 28 6.60 -10.05 -0.79
CA ASP A 28 5.51 -9.08 -0.99
C ASP A 28 4.53 -9.09 0.19
N ILE A 29 4.07 -7.90 0.55
CA ILE A 29 3.20 -7.72 1.73
C ILE A 29 1.73 -7.88 1.29
N PRO A 30 0.90 -8.69 1.99
CA PRO A 30 -0.51 -8.86 1.65
C PRO A 30 -1.24 -7.50 1.62
N TRP A 31 -1.93 -7.20 0.53
CA TRP A 31 -2.47 -5.87 0.28
C TRP A 31 -3.82 -5.93 -0.42
N SER A 32 -4.78 -5.16 0.10
CA SER A 32 -6.16 -5.15 -0.40
C SER A 32 -6.48 -3.88 -1.18
N SER A 33 -7.56 -3.95 -1.98
CA SER A 33 -8.11 -2.78 -2.67
C SER A 33 -8.50 -1.65 -1.72
N ASP A 34 -8.99 -1.99 -0.54
CA ASP A 34 -9.34 -1.01 0.50
C ASP A 34 -8.10 -0.25 1.01
N LEU A 35 -6.97 -0.95 1.21
CA LEU A 35 -5.71 -0.31 1.59
C LEU A 35 -5.20 0.61 0.48
N SER A 36 -5.30 0.22 -0.79
CA SER A 36 -4.97 1.09 -1.92
C SER A 36 -5.80 2.36 -1.93
N LYS A 37 -7.13 2.24 -1.81
CA LYS A 37 -8.05 3.39 -1.80
C LYS A 37 -7.72 4.32 -0.63
N LEU A 38 -7.53 3.76 0.56
CA LEU A 38 -7.18 4.54 1.75
C LEU A 38 -5.85 5.27 1.59
N SER A 39 -4.82 4.59 1.09
CA SER A 39 -3.49 5.18 0.87
C SER A 39 -3.52 6.33 -0.13
N VAL A 40 -4.22 6.14 -1.25
CA VAL A 40 -4.41 7.20 -2.26
C VAL A 40 -5.22 8.37 -1.68
N ASN A 41 -6.26 8.08 -0.89
CA ASN A 41 -7.08 9.11 -0.27
C ASN A 41 -6.26 9.93 0.77
N LEU A 42 -5.46 9.25 1.59
CA LEU A 42 -4.53 9.90 2.52
C LEU A 42 -3.53 10.81 1.81
N ALA A 43 -2.96 10.35 0.68
CA ALA A 43 -1.98 11.12 -0.07
C ALA A 43 -2.57 12.31 -0.86
N LYS A 44 -3.84 12.23 -1.26
CA LYS A 44 -4.50 13.26 -2.10
C LYS A 44 -5.23 14.33 -1.32
N ASN A 45 -5.50 14.14 -0.03
CA ASN A 45 -6.28 15.07 0.78
C ASN A 45 -5.42 15.73 1.85
N SER A 46 -5.90 16.86 2.38
CA SER A 46 -5.23 17.54 3.48
C SER A 46 -5.31 16.74 4.79
N PHE A 47 -4.31 16.93 5.64
CA PHE A 47 -4.29 16.36 6.98
C PHE A 47 -5.56 16.71 7.78
N GLU A 48 -6.01 17.97 7.75
CA GLU A 48 -7.21 18.41 8.47
C GLU A 48 -8.49 17.70 8.04
N LYS A 49 -8.59 17.33 6.75
CA LYS A 49 -9.71 16.51 6.26
C LYS A 49 -9.58 15.08 6.77
N MET A 50 -8.41 14.47 6.59
CA MET A 50 -8.18 13.07 6.96
C MET A 50 -8.22 12.82 8.47
N LYS A 51 -7.83 13.79 9.28
CA LYS A 51 -7.88 13.76 10.76
C LYS A 51 -9.30 13.56 11.29
N LYS A 52 -10.33 14.01 10.54
CA LYS A 52 -11.74 13.85 10.93
C LYS A 52 -12.31 12.48 10.58
N GLU A 53 -11.65 11.74 9.68
CA GLU A 53 -12.07 10.41 9.27
C GLU A 53 -11.72 9.38 10.35
N LYS A 54 -12.66 8.47 10.65
CA LYS A 54 -12.39 7.35 11.57
C LYS A 54 -11.67 6.24 10.82
N ILE A 55 -10.34 6.27 10.83
CA ILE A 55 -9.51 5.27 10.17
C ILE A 55 -9.04 4.23 11.20
N PRO A 56 -9.25 2.92 10.97
CA PRO A 56 -8.72 1.88 11.86
C PRO A 56 -7.19 1.92 11.95
N LEU A 57 -6.64 1.92 13.16
CA LEU A 57 -5.19 1.96 13.40
C LEU A 57 -4.44 0.84 12.67
N GLN A 58 -4.97 -0.38 12.68
CA GLN A 58 -4.38 -1.52 11.95
C GLN A 58 -4.17 -1.26 10.45
N LYS A 59 -5.08 -0.49 9.82
CA LYS A 59 -4.91 -0.10 8.41
C LYS A 59 -3.81 0.95 8.26
N LEU A 60 -3.72 1.91 9.16
CA LEU A 60 -2.65 2.92 9.17
C LEU A 60 -1.28 2.28 9.40
N ASP A 61 -1.15 1.40 10.39
CA ASP A 61 0.11 0.71 10.70
C ASP A 61 0.62 -0.08 9.50
N LYS A 62 -0.31 -0.75 8.78
CA LYS A 62 0.04 -1.52 7.60
C LYS A 62 0.47 -0.64 6.42
N ILE A 63 -0.21 0.49 6.21
CA ILE A 63 0.19 1.48 5.20
C ILE A 63 1.56 2.05 5.53
N ASN A 64 1.80 2.42 6.80
CA ASN A 64 3.06 2.98 7.26
C ASN A 64 4.21 1.98 7.06
N THR A 65 4.01 0.72 7.47
CA THR A 65 5.00 -0.35 7.31
C THR A 65 5.43 -0.51 5.84
N VAL A 66 4.47 -0.57 4.91
CA VAL A 66 4.76 -0.71 3.48
C VAL A 66 5.51 0.50 2.96
N PHE A 67 5.09 1.71 3.33
CA PHE A 67 5.73 2.94 2.88
C PHE A 67 7.17 3.06 3.41
N GLU A 68 7.37 2.84 4.71
CA GLU A 68 8.71 2.85 5.32
C GLU A 68 9.63 1.81 4.70
N ASN A 69 9.15 0.57 4.51
CA ASN A 69 9.97 -0.48 3.90
C ASN A 69 10.32 -0.16 2.44
N HIS A 70 9.39 0.42 1.68
CA HIS A 70 9.68 0.87 0.33
C HIS A 70 10.72 1.98 0.31
N VAL A 71 10.57 3.00 1.18
CA VAL A 71 11.56 4.08 1.28
C VAL A 71 12.93 3.54 1.70
N ARG A 72 13.00 2.64 2.69
CA ARG A 72 14.24 1.98 3.10
C ARG A 72 14.90 1.24 1.94
N PHE A 73 14.14 0.44 1.18
CA PHE A 73 14.65 -0.28 0.01
C PHE A 73 15.21 0.65 -1.07
N ARG A 74 14.66 1.85 -1.23
CA ARG A 74 15.14 2.83 -2.22
C ARG A 74 16.36 3.62 -1.75
N LEU A 75 16.65 3.62 -0.46
CA LEU A 75 17.77 4.36 0.15
C LEU A 75 18.96 3.47 0.51
N SER A 76 18.79 2.15 0.51
CA SER A 76 19.87 1.15 0.62
C SER A 76 20.53 0.91 -0.73
#